data_AF-A0A3B8P8V8-F1
#
_entry.id   AF-A0A3B8P8V8-F1
#
_cell.length_a   1.000
_cell.length_b   1.000
_cell.length_c   1.000
_cell.angle_alpha   90.00
_cell.angle_beta   90.00
_cell.angle_gamma   90.00
#
_symmetry.space_group_name_H-M   'P 1'
#
loop_
_entity.id
_entity.type
_entity.pdbx_description
1 polymer ?
#
loop_
_entity_poly.entity_id
_entity_poly.type
_entity_poly.pdbx_seq_one_letter_code
_entity_poly.pdbx_strand_id
1 'polypeptide(L)'
;MPITLQALFAPSSLAIKFALKTLLGGGLALWLAMRWGLEQPAWALMTAFIVAQPLSGMVVQKGLARLAGTLVGTVMSVLFIGPFAQTPWLFLLALAL
;
A
#
# COMPACT_ATOMS: atom_id res chain seq x y z
N MET A 1 11.72 -19.87 24.59
CA MET A 1 10.89 -19.06 23.67
C MET A 1 9.51 -19.71 23.46
N PRO A 2 8.57 -19.64 24.44
CA PRO A 2 7.26 -20.31 24.34
C PRO A 2 6.13 -19.40 23.80
N ILE A 3 6.41 -18.13 23.48
CA ILE A 3 5.40 -17.08 23.28
C ILE A 3 4.65 -17.25 21.94
N THR A 4 5.26 -17.91 20.95
CA THR A 4 4.68 -18.06 19.59
C THR A 4 3.53 -19.06 19.52
N LEU A 5 3.61 -20.19 20.25
CA LEU A 5 2.55 -21.20 20.24
C LEU A 5 1.30 -20.73 20.99
N GLN A 6 1.45 -20.00 22.09
CA GLN A 6 0.31 -19.44 22.83
C GLN A 6 -0.43 -18.36 22.03
N ALA A 7 0.28 -17.54 21.26
CA ALA A 7 -0.37 -16.56 20.38
C ALA A 7 -1.17 -17.21 19.23
N LEU A 8 -0.77 -18.42 18.79
CA LEU A 8 -1.45 -19.17 17.75
C LEU A 8 -2.77 -19.78 18.25
N PHE A 9 -2.80 -20.26 19.50
CA PHE A 9 -3.95 -20.95 20.08
C PHE A 9 -4.83 -20.07 21.00
N ALA A 10 -4.30 -18.96 21.53
CA ALA A 10 -5.02 -18.01 22.37
C ALA A 10 -4.75 -16.55 21.92
N PRO A 11 -5.28 -16.13 20.76
CA PRO A 11 -5.09 -14.77 20.26
C PRO A 11 -5.76 -13.76 21.20
N SER A 12 -5.05 -12.68 21.51
CA SER A 12 -5.62 -11.57 22.27
C SER A 12 -6.80 -10.94 21.51
N SER A 13 -7.82 -10.44 22.22
CA SER A 13 -8.98 -9.79 21.60
C SER A 13 -8.58 -8.60 20.71
N LEU A 14 -7.44 -7.96 20.99
CA LEU A 14 -6.89 -6.87 20.20
C LEU A 14 -6.35 -7.36 18.84
N ALA A 15 -5.70 -8.52 18.80
CA ALA A 15 -5.22 -9.14 17.57
C ALA A 15 -6.39 -9.52 16.64
N ILE A 16 -7.47 -10.08 17.19
CA ILE A 16 -8.68 -10.41 16.42
C ILE A 16 -9.32 -9.15 15.84
N LYS A 17 -9.48 -8.09 16.65
CA LYS A 17 -10.01 -6.80 16.18
C LYS A 17 -9.16 -6.20 15.06
N PHE A 18 -7.84 -6.26 15.19
CA PHE A 18 -6.92 -5.78 14.16
C PHE A 18 -7.03 -6.59 12.87
N ALA A 19 -7.04 -7.92 12.96
CA ALA A 19 -7.17 -8.81 11.81
C ALA A 19 -8.50 -8.56 11.07
N LEU A 20 -9.61 -8.48 11.80
CA LEU A 20 -10.93 -8.23 11.21
C LEU A 20 -11.00 -6.86 10.52
N LYS A 21 -10.51 -5.79 11.18
CA LYS A 21 -10.46 -4.45 10.58
C LYS A 21 -9.60 -4.42 9.31
N THR A 22 -8.47 -5.14 9.32
CA THR A 22 -7.54 -5.20 8.19
C THR A 22 -8.11 -6.00 7.02
N LEU A 23 -8.74 -7.15 7.30
CA LEU A 23 -9.41 -7.97 6.29
C LEU A 23 -10.58 -7.23 5.64
N LEU A 24 -11.44 -6.59 6.44
CA LEU A 24 -12.55 -5.79 5.91
C LEU A 24 -12.05 -4.58 5.13
N GLY A 25 -11.06 -3.84 5.66
CA GLY A 25 -10.46 -2.69 4.99
C GLY A 25 -9.81 -3.06 3.65
N GLY A 26 -9.00 -4.13 3.64
CA GLY A 26 -8.39 -4.64 2.42
C GLY A 26 -9.41 -5.19 1.41
N GLY A 27 -10.40 -5.94 1.88
CA GLY A 27 -11.48 -6.47 1.03
C GLY A 27 -12.32 -5.37 0.40
N LEU A 28 -12.67 -4.32 1.15
CA LEU A 28 -13.36 -3.14 0.62
C LEU A 28 -12.51 -2.39 -0.40
N ALA A 29 -11.21 -2.22 -0.14
CA ALA A 29 -10.29 -1.60 -1.11
C ALA A 29 -10.21 -2.40 -2.41
N LEU A 30 -10.14 -3.73 -2.33
CA LEU A 30 -10.14 -4.60 -3.50
C LEU A 30 -11.46 -4.52 -4.26
N TRP A 31 -12.59 -4.58 -3.55
CA TRP A 31 -13.92 -4.46 -4.16
C TRP A 31 -14.09 -3.12 -4.89
N LEU A 32 -13.65 -2.01 -4.28
CA LEU A 32 -13.64 -0.69 -4.91
C LEU A 32 -12.73 -0.65 -6.15
N ALA A 33 -11.53 -1.23 -6.07
CA ALA A 33 -10.60 -1.28 -7.19
C ALA A 33 -11.16 -2.06 -8.39
N MET A 34 -11.83 -3.20 -8.12
CA MET A 34 -12.53 -3.98 -9.14
C MET A 34 -13.73 -3.20 -9.71
N ARG A 35 -14.46 -2.48 -8.87
CA ARG A 35 -15.62 -1.68 -9.32
C ARG A 35 -15.22 -0.50 -10.20
N TRP A 36 -14.08 0.12 -9.94
CA TRP A 36 -13.50 1.16 -10.79
C TRP A 36 -12.77 0.62 -12.03
N GLY A 37 -12.66 -0.70 -12.18
CA GLY A 37 -12.03 -1.30 -13.35
C GLY A 37 -10.52 -1.01 -13.44
N LEU A 38 -9.83 -0.88 -12.30
CA LEU A 38 -8.38 -0.72 -12.30
C LEU A 38 -7.72 -1.95 -12.95
N GLU A 39 -6.66 -1.72 -13.73
CA GLU A 39 -5.93 -2.80 -14.42
C GLU A 39 -5.38 -3.85 -13.44
N GLN A 40 -4.93 -3.42 -12.25
CA GLN A 40 -4.29 -4.29 -11.26
C GLN A 40 -4.94 -4.14 -9.87
N PRO A 41 -6.15 -4.69 -9.66
CA PRO A 41 -6.91 -4.49 -8.42
C PRO A 41 -6.23 -5.13 -7.19
N ALA A 42 -5.41 -6.15 -7.39
CA ALA A 42 -4.61 -6.79 -6.34
C ALA A 42 -3.65 -5.82 -5.64
N TRP A 43 -3.22 -4.74 -6.30
CA TRP A 43 -2.34 -3.74 -5.71
C TRP A 43 -3.04 -2.96 -4.62
N ALA A 44 -4.32 -2.61 -4.81
CA ALA A 44 -5.11 -1.91 -3.80
C ALA A 44 -5.17 -2.73 -2.50
N LEU A 45 -5.43 -4.03 -2.61
CA LEU A 45 -5.40 -4.97 -1.48
C LEU A 45 -4.02 -4.96 -0.80
N MET A 46 -2.96 -5.19 -1.58
CA MET A 46 -1.58 -5.25 -1.06
C MET A 46 -1.21 -3.96 -0.33
N THR A 47 -1.57 -2.79 -0.87
CA THR A 47 -1.30 -1.49 -0.24
C THR A 47 -1.98 -1.37 1.13
N ALA A 48 -3.24 -1.78 1.24
CA ALA A 48 -4.02 -1.74 2.47
C ALA A 48 -3.41 -2.62 3.56
N PHE A 49 -2.92 -3.81 3.19
CA PHE A 49 -2.20 -4.70 4.11
C PHE A 49 -0.84 -4.13 4.54
N ILE A 50 -0.09 -3.50 3.63
CA ILE A 50 1.22 -2.90 3.96
C ILE A 50 1.07 -1.75 4.96
N VAL A 51 0.04 -0.92 4.82
CA VAL A 51 -0.19 0.22 5.74
C VAL A 51 -0.95 -0.18 7.01
N ALA A 52 -1.48 -1.40 7.09
CA ALA A 52 -2.18 -1.89 8.27
C ALA A 52 -1.23 -1.97 9.46
N GLN A 53 -1.62 -1.33 10.57
CA GLN A 53 -0.89 -1.26 11.82
C GLN A 53 -1.86 -1.43 12.99
N PRO A 54 -1.43 -2.05 14.10
CA PRO A 54 -2.30 -2.25 15.26
C PRO A 54 -2.73 -0.92 15.91
N LEU A 55 -1.89 0.12 15.83
CA LEU A 55 -2.22 1.48 16.26
C LEU A 55 -2.91 2.24 15.12
N SER A 56 -4.17 2.62 15.33
CA SER A 56 -5.00 3.26 14.28
C SER A 56 -4.42 4.57 13.74
N GLY A 57 -3.75 5.38 14.57
CA GLY A 57 -3.11 6.63 14.12
C GLY A 57 -1.96 6.40 13.13
N MET A 58 -1.18 5.33 13.31
CA MET A 58 -0.06 5.01 12.42
C MET A 58 -0.53 4.56 11.03
N VAL A 59 -1.71 3.93 10.93
CA VAL A 59 -2.30 3.52 9.65
C VAL A 59 -2.58 4.75 8.77
N VAL A 60 -3.16 5.80 9.36
CA VAL A 60 -3.49 7.03 8.63
C VAL A 60 -2.22 7.72 8.16
N GLN A 61 -1.21 7.85 9.03
CA GLN A 61 0.07 8.46 8.66
C GLN A 61 0.78 7.68 7.54
N LYS A 62 0.89 6.35 7.64
CA LYS A 62 1.50 5.52 6.59
C LYS A 62 0.69 5.53 5.29
N GLY A 63 -0.64 5.54 5.40
CA GLY A 63 -1.55 5.65 4.26
C GLY A 63 -1.36 6.97 3.50
N LEU A 64 -1.35 8.09 4.22
CA LEU A 64 -1.11 9.42 3.64
C LEU A 64 0.28 9.53 3.01
N ALA A 65 1.31 9.02 3.68
CA ALA A 65 2.67 8.98 3.14
C ALA A 65 2.72 8.18 1.82
N ARG A 66 2.03 7.04 1.75
CA ARG A 66 1.96 6.23 0.53
C ARG A 66 1.25 6.97 -0.61
N LEU A 67 0.12 7.61 -0.32
CA LEU A 67 -0.63 8.40 -1.31
C LEU A 67 0.19 9.58 -1.84
N ALA A 68 0.84 10.33 -0.94
CA ALA A 68 1.71 11.45 -1.32
C ALA A 68 2.89 10.98 -2.17
N GLY A 69 3.55 9.88 -1.78
CA GLY A 69 4.65 9.29 -2.55
C GLY A 69 4.23 8.85 -3.95
N THR A 70 3.06 8.21 -4.09
CA THR A 70 2.54 7.82 -5.42
C THR A 70 2.22 9.04 -6.29
N LEU A 71 1.61 10.08 -5.73
CA LEU A 71 1.28 11.29 -6.48
C LEU A 71 2.54 12.01 -6.96
N VAL A 72 3.52 12.21 -6.07
CA VAL A 72 4.79 12.85 -6.40
C VAL A 72 5.54 12.03 -7.45
N GLY A 73 5.66 10.72 -7.26
CA GLY A 73 6.32 9.83 -8.21
C GLY A 73 5.67 9.84 -9.60
N THR A 74 4.34 9.78 -9.67
CA THR A 74 3.60 9.86 -10.95
C THR A 74 3.81 11.21 -11.63
N VAL A 75 3.72 12.32 -10.89
CA VAL A 75 3.94 13.66 -11.45
C VAL A 75 5.36 13.80 -11.99
N MET A 76 6.38 13.40 -11.22
CA MET A 76 7.77 13.45 -11.67
C MET A 76 8.02 12.56 -12.89
N SER A 77 7.45 11.36 -12.91
CA SER A 77 7.55 10.45 -14.07
C SER A 77 6.99 11.09 -15.34
N VAL A 78 5.82 11.73 -15.25
CA VAL A 78 5.20 12.43 -16.39
C VAL A 78 6.05 13.62 -16.84
N LEU A 79 6.62 14.38 -15.89
CA LEU A 79 7.52 15.51 -16.20
C LEU A 79 8.79 15.04 -16.94
N PHE A 80 9.32 13.87 -16.61
CA PHE A 80 10.52 13.32 -17.26
C PHE A 80 10.27 12.78 -18.67
N ILE A 81 9.03 12.41 -19.02
CA ILE A 81 8.70 11.95 -20.39
C ILE A 81 9.01 13.07 -21.40
N GLY A 82 8.70 14.33 -21.12
CA GLY A 82 8.95 15.45 -22.03
C GLY A 82 10.42 15.56 -22.49
N PRO A 83 11.39 15.80 -21.58
CA PRO A 83 12.79 15.99 -21.94
C PRO A 83 13.51 14.70 -22.35
N PHE A 84 13.11 13.53 -21.83
CA PHE A 84 13.87 12.29 -22.01
C PHE A 84 13.18 11.24 -22.90
N ALA A 85 12.06 11.55 -23.56
CA ALA A 85 11.33 10.61 -24.44
C ALA A 85 12.23 9.94 -25.49
N GLN A 86 13.18 10.69 -26.05
CA GLN A 86 14.05 10.21 -27.14
C GLN A 86 15.32 9.52 -26.64
N THR A 87 15.60 9.55 -25.33
CA THR A 87 16.83 9.01 -24.74
C THR A 87 16.50 8.06 -23.58
N PRO A 88 16.21 6.77 -23.86
CA PRO A 88 15.74 5.80 -22.86
C PRO A 88 16.68 5.65 -21.65
N TRP A 89 18.00 5.69 -21.87
CA TRP A 89 18.98 5.55 -20.80
C TRP A 89 18.97 6.73 -19.82
N LEU A 90 18.85 7.96 -20.32
CA LEU A 90 18.75 9.16 -19.49
C LEU A 90 17.42 9.21 -18.72
N PHE A 91 16.33 8.75 -19.34
CA PHE A 91 15.05 8.62 -18.65
C PHE A 91 15.12 7.66 -17.46
N LEU A 92 15.73 6.49 -17.65
CA LEU A 92 15.91 5.50 -16.58
C LEU A 92 16.79 6.02 -15.44
N LEU A 93 17.88 6.72 -15.78
CA LEU A 93 18.76 7.34 -14.77
C LEU A 93 18.05 8.45 -14.00
N ALA A 94 17.27 9.29 -14.68
CA ALA A 94 16.49 10.35 -14.05
C ALA A 94 15.39 9.79 -13.14
N LEU A 95 14.72 8.70 -13.54
CA LEU A 95 13.68 8.05 -12.73
C LEU A 95 14.24 7.29 -11.52
N ALA A 96 15.46 6.77 -11.62
CA ALA A 96 16.10 5.98 -10.55
C ALA A 96 16.69 6.84 -9.41
N LEU A 97 16.88 8.15 -9.64
CA LEU A 97 17.44 9.10 -8.69
C LEU A 97 16.35 9.77 -7.85
#